data_AF-A0A0U5BN65-F1
#
_entry.id   AF-A0A0U5BN65-F1
#
_cell.length_a   1.000
_cell.length_b   1.000
_cell.length_c   1.000
_cell.angle_alpha   90.00
_cell.angle_beta   90.00
_cell.angle_gamma   90.00
#
_symmetry.space_group_name_H-M   'P 1'
#
loop_
_entity.id
_entity.type
_entity.pdbx_description
1 polymer ?
#
loop_
_entity_poly.entity_id
_entity_poly.type
_entity_poly.pdbx_seq_one_letter_code
_entity_poly.pdbx_strand_id
1 'polypeptide(L)'
;MRMRALLSIVASVALVASCSPGSVLADGLEGCRAVTEGQVGSASFGLVNNSNDPVVIESMTAQELSGGTVVDSWFEPFDGEGDPEPVIFGGSRADRAAEGATVSDLGGTVLEPGDAGYIAIAVRRDGRGDALLEVVDIMTDTQVLSAPVRLRLTDSCE
;
A
#
# COMPACT_ATOMS: atom_id res chain seq x y z
N MET A 1 -19.92 -52.50 39.15
CA MET A 1 -20.12 -51.83 37.84
C MET A 1 -20.04 -50.33 38.09
N ARG A 2 -18.87 -49.68 37.96
CA ARG A 2 -18.31 -49.06 36.73
C ARG A 2 -19.34 -48.25 35.95
N MET A 3 -19.32 -46.91 36.09
CA MET A 3 -19.04 -46.01 34.97
C MET A 3 -18.82 -44.58 35.46
N ARG A 4 -17.61 -44.06 35.22
CA ARG A 4 -17.27 -42.64 35.25
C ARG A 4 -17.79 -42.04 33.94
N ALA A 5 -18.61 -41.01 34.01
CA ALA A 5 -18.90 -40.16 32.86
C ALA A 5 -18.02 -38.91 32.95
N LEU A 6 -16.92 -38.93 32.21
CA LEU A 6 -16.16 -37.73 31.86
C LEU A 6 -17.04 -36.91 30.90
N LEU A 7 -17.52 -35.74 31.34
CA LEU A 7 -18.01 -34.74 30.39
C LEU A 7 -16.79 -34.02 29.82
N SER A 8 -16.49 -34.38 28.57
CA SER A 8 -15.52 -33.71 27.72
C SER A 8 -15.93 -32.26 27.48
N ILE A 9 -15.10 -31.32 27.93
CA ILE A 9 -15.15 -29.92 27.56
C ILE A 9 -14.75 -29.85 26.08
N VAL A 10 -15.71 -29.68 25.19
CA VAL A 10 -15.43 -29.33 23.79
C VAL A 10 -15.18 -27.83 23.78
N ALA A 11 -13.92 -27.44 23.95
CA ALA A 11 -13.46 -26.10 23.62
C ALA A 11 -13.44 -25.98 22.10
N SER A 12 -14.55 -25.52 21.52
CA SER A 12 -14.58 -25.04 20.14
C SER A 12 -13.71 -23.79 20.07
N VAL A 13 -12.42 -23.96 19.78
CA VAL A 13 -11.57 -22.86 19.33
C VAL A 13 -12.06 -22.53 17.92
N ALA A 14 -12.99 -21.58 17.82
CA ALA A 14 -13.26 -20.91 16.58
C ALA A 14 -11.97 -20.19 16.18
N LEU A 15 -11.24 -20.76 15.21
CA LEU A 15 -10.29 -19.99 14.41
C LEU A 15 -11.12 -18.94 13.67
N VAL A 16 -11.32 -17.78 14.30
CA VAL A 16 -11.60 -16.55 13.58
C VAL A 16 -10.37 -16.31 12.74
N ALA A 17 -10.40 -16.77 11.49
CA ALA A 17 -9.55 -16.23 10.46
C ALA A 17 -9.82 -14.73 10.50
N SER A 18 -8.85 -13.98 11.00
CA SER A 18 -8.85 -12.53 10.96
C SER A 18 -8.71 -12.13 9.49
N CYS A 19 -9.82 -12.22 8.74
CA CYS A 19 -9.95 -11.61 7.43
C CYS A 19 -9.97 -10.10 7.67
N SER A 20 -8.80 -9.49 7.64
CA SER A 20 -8.66 -8.04 7.69
C SER A 20 -9.36 -7.49 6.43
N PRO A 21 -10.27 -6.50 6.56
CA PRO A 21 -11.12 -6.03 5.47
C PRO A 21 -10.40 -5.67 4.17
N GLY A 22 -9.15 -5.23 4.26
CA GLY A 22 -8.24 -5.09 3.13
C GLY A 22 -6.86 -5.61 3.48
N SER A 23 -6.11 -5.98 2.45
CA SER A 23 -4.69 -6.32 2.56
C SER A 23 -3.88 -5.46 1.62
N VAL A 24 -2.82 -4.86 2.13
CA VAL A 24 -1.81 -4.19 1.31
C VAL A 24 -0.78 -5.21 0.89
N LEU A 25 -0.53 -5.29 -0.41
CA LEU A 25 0.50 -6.10 -1.03
C LEU A 25 1.75 -5.23 -1.19
N ALA A 26 2.41 -4.96 -0.07
CA ALA A 26 3.67 -4.21 -0.02
C ALA A 26 4.83 -5.01 0.59
N ASP A 27 4.62 -6.30 0.90
CA ASP A 27 5.67 -7.13 1.49
C ASP A 27 6.93 -7.11 0.60
N GLY A 28 7.94 -6.37 1.06
CA GLY A 28 9.25 -6.30 0.44
C GLY A 28 9.38 -5.35 -0.76
N LEU A 29 8.58 -4.28 -0.87
CA LEU A 29 8.89 -3.23 -1.87
C LEU A 29 10.17 -2.49 -1.46
N GLU A 30 11.31 -2.99 -1.92
CA GLU A 30 12.60 -2.32 -1.79
C GLU A 30 13.12 -1.93 -3.16
N GLY A 31 13.58 -0.68 -3.30
CA GLY A 31 14.29 -0.30 -4.49
C GLY A 31 14.80 1.13 -4.47
N CYS A 32 15.53 1.41 -5.54
CA CYS A 32 16.21 2.67 -5.72
C CYS A 32 15.75 3.33 -7.01
N ARG A 33 15.61 4.64 -6.97
CA ARG A 33 15.40 5.46 -8.16
C ARG A 33 16.45 6.55 -8.25
N ALA A 34 17.13 6.58 -9.39
CA ALA A 34 18.03 7.67 -9.73
C ALA A 34 17.22 8.92 -10.10
N VAL A 35 17.24 9.93 -9.24
CA VAL A 35 16.60 11.24 -9.43
C VAL A 35 17.50 12.34 -8.88
N THR A 36 17.58 13.47 -9.59
CA THR A 36 18.34 14.63 -9.12
C THR A 36 17.60 15.37 -8.01
N GLU A 37 18.28 16.30 -7.34
CA GLU A 37 17.66 17.27 -6.43
C GLU A 37 16.42 17.93 -7.08
N GLY A 38 15.31 17.99 -6.33
CA GLY A 38 14.04 18.57 -6.77
C GLY A 38 13.17 17.68 -7.66
N GLN A 39 13.67 16.50 -8.07
CA GLN A 39 12.87 15.55 -8.85
C GLN A 39 12.05 14.61 -7.97
N VAL A 40 11.03 14.02 -8.58
CA VAL A 40 10.03 13.16 -7.93
C VAL A 40 10.25 11.71 -8.32
N GLY A 41 10.18 10.82 -7.33
CA GLY A 41 9.98 9.39 -7.54
C GLY A 41 8.73 8.94 -6.79
N SER A 42 8.15 7.82 -7.22
CA SER A 42 6.94 7.29 -6.59
C SER A 42 7.04 5.80 -6.32
N ALA A 43 6.34 5.37 -5.27
CA ALA A 43 6.13 3.97 -4.96
C ALA A 43 4.64 3.67 -5.01
N SER A 44 4.29 2.53 -5.59
CA SER A 44 2.93 2.05 -5.68
C SER A 44 2.79 0.66 -5.09
N PHE A 45 1.71 0.48 -4.36
CA PHE A 45 1.42 -0.73 -3.61
C PHE A 45 0.09 -1.29 -4.05
N GLY A 46 0.01 -2.61 -4.16
CA GLY A 46 -1.26 -3.27 -4.36
C GLY A 46 -2.15 -3.13 -3.13
N LEU A 47 -3.41 -2.81 -3.33
CA LEU A 47 -4.44 -2.89 -2.30
C LEU A 47 -5.58 -3.75 -2.85
N VAL A 48 -5.98 -4.75 -2.08
CA VAL A 48 -7.06 -5.68 -2.43
C VAL A 48 -8.12 -5.64 -1.33
N ASN A 49 -9.39 -5.50 -1.72
CA ASN A 49 -10.52 -5.66 -0.81
C ASN A 49 -10.91 -7.13 -0.72
N ASN A 50 -10.46 -7.79 0.35
CA ASN A 50 -10.76 -9.20 0.62
C ASN A 50 -11.99 -9.40 1.51
N SER A 51 -12.72 -8.33 1.82
CA SER A 51 -13.95 -8.38 2.60
C SER A 51 -15.19 -8.63 1.74
N ASN A 52 -16.35 -8.76 2.40
CA ASN A 52 -17.64 -8.84 1.71
C ASN A 52 -18.35 -7.49 1.60
N ASP A 53 -17.73 -6.42 2.10
CA ASP A 53 -18.28 -5.07 2.11
C ASP A 53 -17.37 -4.11 1.32
N PRO A 54 -17.88 -3.01 0.76
CA PRO A 54 -17.03 -1.99 0.15
C PRO A 54 -16.09 -1.37 1.18
N VAL A 55 -14.87 -1.02 0.76
CA VAL A 55 -13.88 -0.32 1.59
C VAL A 55 -13.60 1.04 0.98
N VAL A 56 -13.62 2.10 1.80
CA VAL A 56 -13.30 3.46 1.35
C VAL A 56 -11.88 3.81 1.75
N ILE A 57 -11.05 4.19 0.77
CA ILE A 57 -9.71 4.70 1.00
C ILE A 57 -9.83 6.18 1.35
N GLU A 58 -9.36 6.57 2.53
CA GLU A 58 -9.47 7.95 3.02
C GLU A 58 -8.21 8.75 2.73
N SER A 59 -7.05 8.20 3.07
CA SER A 59 -5.77 8.89 2.88
C SER A 59 -4.57 7.94 2.97
N MET A 60 -3.39 8.49 2.67
CA MET A 60 -2.12 7.81 2.82
C MET A 60 -1.07 8.76 3.37
N THR A 61 -0.26 8.27 4.31
CA THR A 61 0.73 9.05 5.05
C THR A 61 2.06 8.33 5.09
N ALA A 62 3.15 9.02 4.74
CA ALA A 62 4.51 8.53 4.98
C ALA A 62 4.84 8.67 6.48
N GLN A 63 5.08 7.55 7.15
CA GLN A 63 5.46 7.53 8.57
C GLN A 63 6.95 7.79 8.76
N GLU A 64 7.75 7.22 7.87
CA GLU A 64 9.21 7.32 7.93
C GLU A 64 9.70 7.84 6.58
N LEU A 65 9.92 9.16 6.53
CA LEU A 65 10.47 9.85 5.38
C LEU A 65 11.62 10.75 5.83
N SER A 66 12.77 10.62 5.15
CA SER A 66 13.93 11.48 5.33
C SER A 66 14.43 12.00 3.99
N GLY A 67 15.03 13.19 3.96
CA GLY A 67 15.65 13.78 2.76
C GLY A 67 14.69 14.14 1.61
N GLY A 68 13.37 14.04 1.83
CA GLY A 68 12.36 14.37 0.84
C GLY A 68 11.02 14.77 1.44
N THR A 69 10.11 15.18 0.57
CA THR A 69 8.76 15.65 0.90
C THR A 69 7.73 14.89 0.08
N VAL A 70 6.66 14.39 0.71
CA VAL A 70 5.49 13.86 0.00
C VAL A 70 4.82 15.01 -0.75
N VAL A 71 4.66 14.88 -2.06
CA VAL A 71 4.07 15.93 -2.91
C VAL A 71 2.72 15.55 -3.48
N ASP A 72 2.41 14.26 -3.57
CA ASP A 72 1.13 13.77 -4.08
C ASP A 72 0.88 12.32 -3.64
N SER A 73 -0.39 11.92 -3.68
CA SER A 73 -0.83 10.52 -3.56
C SER A 73 -2.07 10.27 -4.41
N TRP A 74 -2.16 9.11 -5.04
CA TRP A 74 -3.26 8.80 -5.97
C TRP A 74 -3.61 7.33 -6.00
N PHE A 75 -4.71 7.03 -6.67
CA PHE A 75 -5.17 5.68 -6.93
C PHE A 75 -5.10 5.37 -8.44
N GLU A 76 -4.76 4.13 -8.79
CA GLU A 76 -4.88 3.58 -10.13
C GLU A 76 -5.64 2.23 -10.03
N PRO A 77 -6.76 2.02 -10.73
CA PRO A 77 -7.44 0.73 -10.71
C PRO A 77 -6.56 -0.34 -11.35
N PHE A 78 -6.60 -1.56 -10.81
CA PHE A 78 -5.90 -2.70 -11.38
C PHE A 78 -6.87 -3.54 -12.21
N ASP A 79 -6.59 -3.68 -13.50
CA ASP A 79 -7.40 -4.43 -14.47
C ASP A 79 -6.74 -5.77 -14.89
N GLY A 80 -5.62 -6.11 -14.25
CA GLY A 80 -4.88 -7.33 -14.52
C GLY A 80 -5.50 -8.58 -13.89
N GLU A 81 -4.97 -9.74 -14.28
CA GLU A 81 -5.30 -11.00 -13.62
C GLU A 81 -4.48 -11.18 -12.34
N GLY A 82 -5.16 -11.55 -11.25
CA GLY A 82 -4.51 -11.80 -9.96
C GLY A 82 -4.39 -10.54 -9.09
N ASP A 83 -3.31 -10.51 -8.32
CA ASP A 83 -3.08 -9.50 -7.30
C ASP A 83 -2.06 -8.46 -7.80
N PRO A 84 -2.28 -7.14 -7.58
CA PRO A 84 -1.35 -6.10 -8.00
C PRO A 84 -0.01 -6.21 -7.27
N GLU A 85 1.07 -6.50 -8.00
CA GLU A 85 2.42 -6.52 -7.45
C GLU A 85 2.92 -5.10 -7.17
N PRO A 86 3.58 -4.83 -6.02
CA PRO A 86 4.10 -3.51 -5.72
C PRO A 86 5.22 -3.11 -6.69
N VAL A 87 5.23 -1.84 -7.11
CA VAL A 87 6.16 -1.31 -8.11
C VAL A 87 6.68 0.07 -7.70
N ILE A 88 7.96 0.35 -7.98
CA ILE A 88 8.51 1.71 -7.93
C ILE A 88 8.36 2.35 -9.31
N PHE A 89 7.58 3.41 -9.38
CA PHE A 89 7.44 4.21 -10.59
C PHE A 89 8.40 5.41 -10.60
N GLY A 90 8.74 5.86 -11.80
CA GLY A 90 9.39 7.16 -11.97
C GLY A 90 8.34 8.27 -11.97
N GLY A 91 8.65 9.39 -11.31
CA GLY A 91 7.89 10.61 -11.48
C GLY A 91 6.59 10.71 -10.66
N SER A 92 5.73 11.59 -11.14
CA SER A 92 4.52 12.10 -10.51
C SER A 92 3.25 11.48 -11.09
N ARG A 93 2.10 11.77 -10.49
CA ARG A 93 0.77 11.45 -11.04
C ARG A 93 0.61 11.89 -12.50
N ALA A 94 1.14 13.05 -12.87
CA ALA A 94 1.06 13.56 -14.24
C ALA A 94 1.88 12.72 -15.23
N ASP A 95 3.05 12.21 -14.79
CA ASP A 95 3.88 11.32 -15.61
C ASP A 95 3.17 9.99 -15.84
N ARG A 96 2.53 9.43 -14.80
CA ARG A 96 1.70 8.22 -14.92
C ARG A 96 0.53 8.39 -15.88
N ALA A 97 -0.19 9.51 -15.79
CA ALA A 97 -1.27 9.82 -16.73
C ALA A 97 -0.76 9.94 -18.17
N ALA A 98 0.42 10.53 -18.37
CA ALA A 98 1.04 10.64 -19.69
C ALA A 98 1.49 9.29 -20.27
N GLU A 99 1.81 8.32 -19.41
CA GLU A 99 2.06 6.92 -19.78
C GLU A 99 0.76 6.13 -20.08
N GLY A 100 -0.41 6.76 -19.94
CA GLY A 100 -1.71 6.17 -20.22
C GLY A 100 -2.38 5.49 -19.02
N ALA A 101 -1.83 5.65 -17.81
CA ALA A 101 -2.46 5.13 -16.60
C ALA A 101 -3.76 5.88 -16.29
N THR A 102 -4.77 5.15 -15.83
CA THR A 102 -5.98 5.75 -15.27
C THR A 102 -5.67 6.15 -13.83
N VAL A 103 -5.42 7.44 -13.60
CA VAL A 103 -5.13 7.98 -12.26
C VAL A 103 -6.35 8.72 -11.72
N SER A 104 -6.68 8.51 -10.45
CA SER A 104 -7.73 9.24 -9.74
C SER A 104 -7.25 9.74 -8.39
N ASP A 105 -8.02 10.63 -7.78
CA ASP A 105 -7.76 11.04 -6.40
C ASP A 105 -7.82 9.83 -5.47
N LEU A 106 -6.91 9.78 -4.49
CA LEU A 106 -6.87 8.70 -3.54
C LEU A 106 -8.08 8.73 -2.60
N GLY A 107 -8.31 9.88 -1.96
CA GLY A 107 -9.31 10.03 -0.92
C GLY A 107 -10.73 9.93 -1.46
N GLY A 108 -11.55 9.09 -0.82
CA GLY A 108 -12.92 8.79 -1.22
C GLY A 108 -13.02 7.71 -2.30
N THR A 109 -11.92 7.08 -2.70
CA THR A 109 -11.95 5.91 -3.58
C THR A 109 -12.65 4.75 -2.87
N VAL A 110 -13.59 4.12 -3.55
CA VAL A 110 -14.30 2.94 -3.07
C VAL A 110 -13.77 1.71 -3.82
N LEU A 111 -13.36 0.69 -3.07
CA LEU A 111 -13.06 -0.64 -3.60
C LEU A 111 -14.23 -1.56 -3.27
N GLU A 112 -14.89 -2.11 -4.29
CA GLU A 112 -15.92 -3.13 -4.09
C GLU A 112 -15.29 -4.46 -3.64
N PRO A 113 -16.08 -5.39 -3.07
CA PRO A 113 -15.58 -6.72 -2.71
C PRO A 113 -14.90 -7.43 -3.87
N GLY A 114 -13.63 -7.81 -3.70
CA GLY A 114 -12.80 -8.46 -4.71
C GLY A 114 -12.09 -7.51 -5.67
N ASP A 115 -12.32 -6.19 -5.59
CA ASP A 115 -11.58 -5.21 -6.38
C ASP A 115 -10.15 -5.06 -5.87
N ALA A 116 -9.27 -4.69 -6.80
CA ALA A 116 -7.88 -4.40 -6.53
C ALA A 116 -7.44 -3.10 -7.24
N GLY A 117 -6.39 -2.48 -6.70
CA GLY A 117 -5.80 -1.30 -7.31
C GLY A 117 -4.41 -0.98 -6.76
N TYR A 118 -3.77 -0.02 -7.40
CA TYR A 118 -2.55 0.61 -6.93
C TYR A 118 -2.87 1.88 -6.15
N ILE A 119 -2.27 1.98 -4.98
CA ILE A 119 -2.16 3.22 -4.23
C ILE A 119 -0.72 3.71 -4.36
N ALA A 120 -0.54 4.98 -4.72
CA ALA A 120 0.75 5.52 -5.10
C ALA A 120 1.10 6.75 -4.27
N ILE A 121 2.35 6.83 -3.82
CA ILE A 121 2.89 7.97 -3.07
C ILE A 121 4.06 8.57 -3.84
N ALA A 122 4.00 9.87 -4.13
CA ALA A 122 5.09 10.60 -4.76
C ALA A 122 5.90 11.38 -3.73
N VAL A 123 7.21 11.20 -3.78
CA VAL A 123 8.19 11.87 -2.94
C VAL A 123 9.10 12.70 -3.82
N ARG A 124 9.27 13.98 -3.49
CA ARG A 124 10.29 14.84 -4.06
C ARG A 124 11.54 14.79 -3.19
N ARG A 125 12.71 14.68 -3.81
CA ARG A 125 14.00 14.78 -3.13
C ARG A 125 14.33 16.26 -2.85
N ASP A 126 14.55 16.63 -1.59
CA ASP A 126 14.63 18.04 -1.17
C ASP A 126 16.04 18.63 -1.20
N GLY A 127 17.08 17.80 -1.33
CA GLY A 127 18.47 18.25 -1.36
C GLY A 127 19.40 17.28 -2.05
N ARG A 128 20.70 17.49 -1.89
CA ARG A 128 21.76 16.64 -2.46
C ARG A 128 21.99 15.33 -1.70
N GLY A 129 21.41 15.17 -0.52
CA GLY A 129 21.39 13.88 0.18
C GLY A 129 20.30 12.98 -0.40
N ASP A 130 20.34 11.69 -0.08
CA ASP A 130 19.29 10.76 -0.50
C ASP A 130 17.97 11.08 0.20
N ALA A 131 16.86 10.81 -0.47
CA ALA A 131 15.57 10.68 0.21
C ALA A 131 15.27 9.19 0.44
N LEU A 132 14.73 8.86 1.61
CA LEU A 132 14.38 7.49 1.97
C LEU A 132 12.97 7.47 2.57
N LEU A 133 12.09 6.68 1.96
CA LEU A 133 10.74 6.38 2.43
C LEU A 133 10.69 4.91 2.89
N GLU A 134 10.35 4.68 4.15
CA GLU A 134 10.42 3.34 4.78
C GLU A 134 9.06 2.73 5.17
N VAL A 135 8.08 3.56 5.53
CA VAL A 135 6.77 3.07 5.96
C VAL A 135 5.70 4.02 5.49
N VAL A 136 4.61 3.44 4.98
CA VAL A 136 3.43 4.16 4.53
C VAL A 136 2.20 3.58 5.23
N ASP A 137 1.45 4.44 5.90
CA ASP A 137 0.14 4.09 6.46
C ASP A 137 -0.96 4.50 5.49
N ILE A 138 -1.91 3.59 5.31
CA ILE A 138 -3.10 3.76 4.48
C ILE A 138 -4.30 3.72 5.41
N MET A 139 -5.03 4.83 5.44
CA MET A 139 -6.22 4.96 6.25
C MET A 139 -7.42 4.62 5.38
N THR A 140 -8.19 3.65 5.86
CA THR A 140 -9.50 3.30 5.31
C THR A 140 -10.57 3.61 6.35
N ASP A 141 -11.83 3.62 5.93
CA ASP A 141 -12.99 3.79 6.81
C ASP A 141 -13.13 2.66 7.86
N THR A 142 -12.51 1.51 7.63
CA THR A 142 -12.59 0.35 8.52
C THR A 142 -11.34 0.12 9.37
N GLN A 143 -10.17 0.51 8.89
CA GLN A 143 -8.88 0.23 9.55
C GLN A 143 -7.72 1.09 9.02
N VAL A 144 -6.59 1.05 9.74
CA VAL A 144 -5.29 1.54 9.25
C VAL A 144 -4.45 0.33 8.83
N LEU A 145 -3.91 0.40 7.62
CA LEU A 145 -3.01 -0.59 7.05
C LEU A 145 -1.60 0.00 6.93
N SER A 146 -0.60 -0.68 7.47
CA SER A 146 0.79 -0.26 7.36
C SER A 146 1.51 -1.08 6.29
N ALA A 147 2.13 -0.39 5.34
CA ALA A 147 2.92 -0.95 4.26
C ALA A 147 4.41 -0.72 4.54
N PRO A 148 5.23 -1.78 4.71
CA PRO A 148 6.67 -1.63 4.70
C PRO A 148 7.13 -1.28 3.27
N VAL A 149 7.90 -0.22 3.13
CA VAL A 149 8.38 0.30 1.83
C VAL A 149 9.86 0.59 1.99
N ARG A 150 10.69 0.54 0.96
CA ARG A 150 12.03 1.12 0.98
C ARG A 150 12.31 1.74 -0.37
N LEU A 151 11.79 2.95 -0.56
CA LEU A 151 12.09 3.76 -1.74
C LEU A 151 13.25 4.69 -1.41
N ARG A 152 14.40 4.45 -2.05
CA ARG A 152 15.56 5.34 -2.00
C ARG A 152 15.62 6.20 -3.26
N LEU A 153 15.58 7.52 -3.09
CA LEU A 153 15.79 8.51 -4.16
C LEU A 153 17.21 9.07 -4.03
N THR A 154 18.03 8.87 -5.04
CA THR A 154 19.47 9.20 -4.99
C THR A 154 19.99 9.57 -6.38
N ASP A 155 21.24 10.04 -6.49
CA ASP A 155 21.85 10.37 -7.78
C ASP A 155 22.23 9.13 -8.60
N SER A 156 22.48 7.99 -7.96
CA SER A 156 22.83 6.72 -8.61
C SER A 156 22.38 5.51 -7.77
N CYS A 157 21.89 4.47 -8.42
CA CYS A 157 21.44 3.22 -7.78
C CYS A 157 22.46 2.09 -7.82
N GLU A 158 23.73 2.42 -8.13
CA GLU A 158 24.86 1.49 -8.14
C GLU A 158 25.20 0.90 -6.76
#